data_AF-A0A7R9T2K0-F1
#
_entry.id   AF-A0A7R9T2K0-F1
#
_cell.length_a   1.000
_cell.length_b   1.000
_cell.length_c   1.000
_cell.angle_alpha   90.00
_cell.angle_beta   90.00
_cell.angle_gamma   90.00
#
_symmetry.space_group_name_H-M   'P 1'
#
loop_
_entity.id
_entity.type
_entity.pdbx_description
1 polymer ?
#
loop_
_entity_poly.entity_id
_entity_poly.type
_entity_poly.pdbx_seq_one_letter_code
_entity_poly.pdbx_strand_id
1 'polypeptide(L)'
;MNAMVTTLATVASARKARGRRGNAWRVYGPTATTAASVALLCADPMRHVLQDHELWTTNSAMYRPGCEHGDIRCLSVVGWVFLTCTYIGFACLIVGALWNADALGKLGREFRRRLEGDDADFEA
;
A
#
# COMPACT_ATOMS: atom_id res chain seq x y z
N MET A 1 -27.75 -1.95 40.90
CA MET A 1 -27.62 -0.79 39.98
C MET A 1 -26.40 -0.87 39.05
N ASN A 2 -25.27 -1.46 39.45
CA ASN A 2 -24.05 -1.48 38.63
C ASN A 2 -24.16 -2.29 37.32
N ALA A 3 -24.81 -3.47 37.33
CA ALA A 3 -24.93 -4.35 36.16
C ALA A 3 -25.71 -3.73 34.98
N MET A 4 -26.70 -2.87 35.28
CA MET A 4 -27.51 -2.18 34.26
C MET A 4 -26.70 -1.06 33.59
N VAL A 5 -25.84 -0.37 34.36
CA VAL A 5 -24.93 0.65 33.85
C VAL A 5 -23.83 0.03 32.98
N THR A 6 -23.27 -1.12 33.38
CA THR A 6 -22.28 -1.83 32.54
C THR A 6 -22.89 -2.32 31.23
N THR A 7 -24.13 -2.82 31.26
CA THR A 7 -24.84 -3.28 30.05
C THR A 7 -25.18 -2.11 29.11
N LEU A 8 -25.59 -0.97 29.66
CA LEU A 8 -25.81 0.24 28.86
C LEU A 8 -24.50 0.80 28.28
N ALA A 9 -23.39 0.75 29.01
CA ALA A 9 -22.09 1.18 28.54
C ALA A 9 -21.53 0.27 27.42
N THR A 10 -21.71 -1.05 27.51
CA THR A 10 -21.33 -1.99 26.45
C THR A 10 -22.21 -1.84 25.21
N VAL A 11 -23.51 -1.61 25.38
CA VAL A 11 -24.43 -1.36 24.26
C VAL A 11 -24.14 -0.01 23.60
N ALA A 12 -23.83 1.04 24.37
CA ALA A 12 -23.47 2.35 23.84
C ALA A 12 -22.13 2.33 23.10
N SER A 13 -21.12 1.63 23.63
CA SER A 13 -19.82 1.45 22.97
C SER A 13 -19.92 0.55 21.74
N ALA A 14 -20.74 -0.50 21.75
CA ALA A 14 -21.04 -1.33 20.60
C ALA A 14 -21.80 -0.55 19.50
N ARG A 15 -22.77 0.30 19.87
CA ARG A 15 -23.47 1.20 18.94
C ARG A 15 -22.55 2.27 18.38
N LYS A 16 -21.64 2.83 19.19
CA LYS A 16 -20.60 3.77 18.73
C LYS A 16 -19.57 3.08 17.82
N ALA A 17 -19.22 1.82 18.08
CA ALA A 17 -18.39 1.00 17.20
C ALA A 17 -19.11 0.67 15.88
N ARG A 18 -20.43 0.43 15.92
CA ARG A 18 -21.27 0.21 14.73
C ARG A 18 -21.50 1.49 13.92
N GLY A 19 -21.61 2.65 14.57
CA GLY A 19 -21.64 3.97 13.92
C GLY A 19 -20.28 4.43 13.36
N ARG A 20 -19.17 3.81 13.80
CA ARG A 20 -17.83 3.94 13.18
C ARG A 20 -17.65 3.07 11.95
N ARG A 21 -18.65 2.27 11.57
CA ARG A 21 -18.69 1.56 10.29
C ARG A 21 -18.89 2.61 9.18
N GLY A 22 -17.82 3.32 8.88
CA GLY A 22 -17.72 4.19 7.73
C GLY A 22 -17.80 3.37 6.44
N ASN A 23 -17.59 4.03 5.30
CA ASN A 23 -17.54 3.39 3.99
C ASN A 23 -16.70 2.09 4.06
N ALA A 24 -17.20 1.00 3.48
CA ALA A 24 -16.54 -0.32 3.52
C ALA A 24 -15.07 -0.23 3.06
N TRP A 25 -14.79 0.68 2.12
CA TRP A 25 -13.43 1.00 1.66
C TRP A 25 -12.48 1.49 2.75
N ARG A 26 -12.98 2.22 3.76
CA ARG A 26 -12.16 2.70 4.86
C ARG A 26 -11.80 1.59 5.86
N VAL A 27 -12.61 0.53 5.90
CA VAL A 27 -12.40 -0.62 6.79
C VAL A 27 -11.55 -1.69 6.10
N TYR A 28 -11.90 -2.06 4.86
CA TYR A 28 -11.23 -3.12 4.10
C TYR A 28 -10.13 -2.63 3.16
N GLY A 29 -10.10 -1.34 2.83
CA GLY A 29 -9.09 -0.73 1.96
C GLY A 29 -7.65 -1.03 2.36
N PRO A 30 -7.21 -0.87 3.62
CA PRO A 30 -5.84 -1.21 4.01
C PRO A 30 -5.53 -2.68 3.74
N THR A 31 -6.40 -3.61 4.12
CA THR A 31 -6.21 -5.04 3.89
C THR A 31 -6.20 -5.38 2.41
N ALA A 32 -7.10 -4.81 1.60
CA ALA A 32 -7.15 -5.03 0.16
C ALA A 32 -5.89 -4.49 -0.54
N THR A 33 -5.40 -3.32 -0.13
CA THR A 33 -4.18 -2.70 -0.68
C THR A 33 -2.95 -3.53 -0.33
N THR A 34 -2.86 -4.03 0.91
CA THR A 34 -1.78 -4.94 1.32
C THR A 34 -1.86 -6.27 0.57
N ALA A 35 -3.04 -6.86 0.40
CA ALA A 35 -3.19 -8.10 -0.37
C ALA A 35 -2.79 -7.92 -1.84
N ALA A 36 -3.17 -6.81 -2.46
CA ALA A 36 -2.76 -6.47 -3.82
C ALA A 36 -1.23 -6.28 -3.92
N SER A 37 -0.61 -5.67 -2.90
CA SER A 37 0.85 -5.48 -2.87
C SER A 37 1.62 -6.81 -2.91
N VAL A 38 1.11 -7.84 -2.21
CA VAL A 38 1.73 -9.17 -2.22
C VAL A 38 1.71 -9.76 -3.62
N ALA A 39 0.57 -9.70 -4.31
CA ALA A 39 0.47 -10.21 -5.67
C ALA A 39 1.42 -9.48 -6.63
N LEU A 40 1.50 -8.15 -6.51
CA LEU A 40 2.40 -7.32 -7.33
C LEU A 40 3.88 -7.62 -7.08
N LEU A 41 4.28 -7.75 -5.81
CA LEU A 41 5.66 -8.08 -5.43
C LEU A 41 6.05 -9.50 -5.85
N CYS A 42 5.12 -10.46 -5.77
CA CYS A 42 5.36 -11.83 -6.19
C CYS A 42 5.38 -12.00 -7.72
N ALA A 43 4.95 -11.02 -8.51
CA ALA A 43 4.89 -11.13 -9.96
C ALA A 43 6.28 -11.37 -10.58
N ASP A 44 7.31 -10.63 -10.16
CA ASP A 44 8.67 -10.79 -10.70
C ASP A 44 9.35 -12.10 -10.28
N PRO A 45 9.31 -12.52 -8.99
CA PRO A 45 9.73 -13.88 -8.60
C PRO A 45 8.98 -14.98 -9.36
N MET A 46 7.69 -14.82 -9.62
CA MET A 46 6.91 -15.78 -10.40
C MET A 46 7.43 -15.90 -11.83
N ARG A 47 7.79 -14.78 -12.48
CA ARG A 47 8.43 -14.80 -13.80
C ARG A 47 9.73 -15.61 -13.78
N HIS A 48 10.56 -15.43 -12.76
CA HIS A 48 11.80 -16.20 -12.60
C HIS A 48 11.53 -17.70 -12.43
N VAL A 49 10.60 -18.09 -11.56
CA VAL A 49 10.21 -19.50 -11.38
C VAL A 49 9.68 -20.11 -12.67
N LEU A 50 8.88 -19.37 -13.44
CA LEU A 50 8.36 -19.83 -14.73
C LEU A 50 9.46 -19.96 -15.80
N GLN A 51 10.51 -19.14 -15.73
CA GLN A 51 11.70 -19.27 -16.59
C GLN A 51 12.52 -20.50 -16.21
N ASP A 52 12.74 -20.74 -14.92
CA ASP A 52 13.53 -21.86 -14.41
C ASP A 52 12.89 -23.21 -14.73
N HIS A 53 11.55 -23.27 -14.78
CA HIS A 53 10.81 -24.46 -15.19
C HIS A 53 10.57 -24.57 -16.70
N GLU A 54 11.20 -23.71 -17.51
CA GLU A 54 11.04 -23.64 -18.97
C GLU A 54 9.58 -23.42 -19.45
N LEU A 55 8.68 -23.01 -18.54
CA LEU A 55 7.26 -22.76 -18.84
C LEU A 55 7.05 -21.42 -19.55
N TRP A 56 7.95 -20.47 -19.36
CA TRP A 56 7.90 -19.16 -20.00
C TRP A 56 9.29 -18.70 -20.42
N THR A 57 9.79 -19.24 -21.53
CA THR A 57 11.11 -18.91 -22.09
C THR A 57 11.05 -17.85 -23.18
N THR A 58 9.89 -17.68 -23.83
CA THR A 58 9.74 -16.76 -24.96
C THR A 58 9.41 -15.36 -24.47
N ASN A 59 10.23 -14.37 -24.86
CA ASN A 59 10.08 -12.94 -24.53
C ASN A 59 10.04 -12.60 -23.03
N SER A 60 10.39 -13.53 -22.14
CA SER A 60 10.37 -13.32 -20.69
C SER A 60 11.64 -12.68 -20.13
N ALA A 61 12.66 -12.48 -20.98
CA ALA A 61 13.94 -11.90 -20.59
C ALA A 61 13.77 -10.47 -20.06
N MET A 62 14.34 -10.19 -18.88
CA MET A 62 14.31 -8.88 -18.24
C MET A 62 15.02 -7.82 -19.08
N TYR A 63 16.19 -8.17 -19.63
CA TYR A 63 17.02 -7.31 -20.46
C TYR A 63 16.96 -7.74 -21.94
N ARG A 64 17.17 -6.78 -22.84
CA ARG A 64 17.27 -7.07 -24.28
C ARG A 64 18.57 -7.84 -24.60
N PRO A 65 18.53 -8.78 -25.55
CA PRO A 65 19.74 -9.49 -25.98
C PRO A 65 20.70 -8.56 -26.72
N GLY A 66 22.01 -8.77 -26.55
CA GLY A 66 23.06 -7.98 -27.21
C GLY A 66 23.42 -6.66 -26.51
N CYS A 67 23.01 -6.50 -25.26
CA CYS A 67 23.33 -5.34 -24.45
C CYS A 67 24.42 -5.66 -23.45
N GLU A 68 25.53 -4.93 -23.48
CA GLU A 68 26.65 -5.14 -22.56
C GLU A 68 26.43 -4.54 -21.17
N HIS A 69 25.42 -3.67 -21.02
CA HIS A 69 25.18 -2.90 -19.79
C HIS A 69 23.85 -3.28 -19.17
N GLY A 70 23.85 -3.60 -17.87
CA GLY A 70 22.67 -3.93 -17.06
C GLY A 70 21.89 -2.70 -16.56
N ASP A 71 21.79 -1.66 -17.39
CA ASP A 71 21.09 -0.42 -17.04
C ASP A 71 19.60 -0.48 -17.37
N ILE A 72 18.83 0.42 -16.76
CA ILE A 72 17.39 0.58 -17.01
C ILE A 72 17.06 0.90 -18.48
N ARG A 73 18.04 1.44 -19.22
CA ARG A 73 17.93 1.71 -20.67
C ARG A 73 17.83 0.44 -21.50
N CYS A 74 18.33 -0.69 -20.98
CA CYS A 74 18.32 -1.95 -21.70
C CYS A 74 17.21 -2.92 -21.27
N LEU A 75 16.27 -2.41 -20.48
CA LEU A 75 15.14 -3.18 -20.02
C LEU A 75 14.21 -3.50 -21.19
N SER A 76 13.80 -4.78 -21.28
CA SER A 76 12.81 -5.21 -22.26
C SER A 76 11.43 -4.66 -21.89
N VAL A 77 10.45 -4.80 -22.78
CA VAL A 77 9.05 -4.42 -22.46
C VAL A 77 8.56 -5.20 -21.23
N VAL A 78 8.88 -6.49 -21.17
CA VAL A 78 8.54 -7.34 -20.02
C VAL A 78 9.24 -6.83 -18.76
N GLY A 79 10.52 -6.48 -18.85
CA GLY A 79 11.24 -5.96 -17.70
C GLY A 79 10.63 -4.67 -17.14
N TRP A 80 10.16 -3.75 -18.00
CA TRP A 80 9.45 -2.55 -17.54
C TRP A 80 8.14 -2.89 -16.82
N VAL A 81 7.37 -3.86 -17.31
CA VAL A 81 6.11 -4.29 -16.68
C VAL A 81 6.37 -4.88 -15.29
N PHE A 82 7.35 -5.78 -15.15
CA PHE A 82 7.63 -6.41 -13.85
C PHE A 82 8.33 -5.46 -12.88
N LEU A 83 9.22 -4.59 -13.36
CA LEU A 83 9.84 -3.54 -12.55
C LEU A 83 8.79 -2.58 -11.98
N THR A 84 7.86 -2.11 -12.83
CA THR A 84 6.78 -1.22 -12.39
C THR A 84 5.83 -1.92 -11.42
N CYS A 85 5.45 -3.19 -11.67
CA CYS A 85 4.70 -3.99 -10.71
C CYS A 85 5.39 -4.07 -9.35
N THR A 86 6.70 -4.30 -9.30
CA THR A 86 7.44 -4.38 -8.04
C THR A 86 7.45 -3.06 -7.28
N TYR A 87 7.73 -1.93 -7.96
CA TYR A 87 7.71 -0.62 -7.30
C TYR A 87 6.32 -0.18 -6.85
N ILE A 88 5.29 -0.43 -7.68
CA ILE A 88 3.90 -0.18 -7.30
C ILE A 88 3.51 -1.10 -6.12
N GLY A 89 3.97 -2.35 -6.13
CA GLY A 89 3.82 -3.29 -5.02
C GLY A 89 4.37 -2.74 -3.71
N PHE A 90 5.61 -2.26 -3.70
CA PHE A 90 6.20 -1.62 -2.52
C PHE A 90 5.44 -0.37 -2.07
N ALA A 91 5.03 0.49 -3.01
CA ALA A 91 4.23 1.67 -2.69
C ALA A 91 2.89 1.29 -2.04
N CYS A 92 2.18 0.32 -2.62
CA CYS A 92 0.94 -0.22 -2.08
C CYS A 92 1.14 -0.85 -0.69
N LEU A 93 2.25 -1.56 -0.47
CA LEU A 93 2.55 -2.15 0.84
C LEU A 93 2.76 -1.07 1.90
N ILE A 94 3.54 -0.03 1.58
CA ILE A 94 3.79 1.11 2.47
C ILE A 94 2.47 1.84 2.78
N VAL A 95 1.69 2.18 1.75
CA VAL A 95 0.40 2.86 1.92
C VAL A 95 -0.57 2.00 2.72
N GLY A 96 -0.68 0.71 2.41
CA GLY A 96 -1.55 -0.24 3.13
C GLY A 96 -1.17 -0.37 4.60
N ALA A 97 0.14 -0.47 4.91
CA ALA A 97 0.63 -0.54 6.27
C ALA A 97 0.39 0.76 7.06
N LEU A 98 0.71 1.92 6.48
CA LEU A 98 0.50 3.22 7.11
C LEU A 98 -0.99 3.55 7.29
N TRP A 99 -1.83 3.12 6.35
CA TRP A 99 -3.28 3.24 6.45
C TRP A 99 -3.80 2.33 7.58
N ASN A 100 -3.36 1.08 7.65
CA ASN A 100 -3.76 0.16 8.72
C ASN A 100 -3.40 0.69 10.12
N ALA A 101 -2.29 1.41 10.26
CA ALA A 101 -1.85 2.02 11.51
C ALA A 101 -2.55 3.38 11.85
N ASP A 102 -3.47 3.85 11.02
CA ASP A 102 -4.04 5.22 11.08
C ASP A 102 -2.95 6.33 11.06
N ALA A 103 -1.75 6.00 10.57
CA ALA A 103 -0.59 6.88 10.56
C ALA A 103 -0.74 7.98 9.51
N LEU A 104 -1.35 7.68 8.36
CA LEU A 104 -1.61 8.66 7.30
C LEU A 104 -2.47 9.83 7.79
N GLY A 105 -3.50 9.54 8.59
CA GLY A 105 -4.36 10.58 9.17
C GLY A 105 -3.62 11.45 10.19
N LYS A 106 -2.72 10.87 10.98
CA LYS A 106 -1.90 11.61 11.95
C LYS A 106 -0.87 12.50 11.25
N LEU A 107 -0.15 11.96 10.27
CA LEU A 107 0.86 12.68 9.53
C LEU A 107 0.27 13.86 8.76
N GLY A 108 -0.88 13.68 8.10
CA GLY A 108 -1.55 14.78 7.39
C GLY A 108 -2.04 15.90 8.30
N ARG A 109 -2.53 15.56 9.51
CA ARG A 109 -2.92 16.57 10.51
C ARG A 109 -1.72 17.37 11.01
N GLU A 110 -0.60 16.70 11.23
CA GLU A 110 0.63 17.37 11.69
C GLU A 110 1.26 18.23 10.60
N PHE A 111 1.31 17.74 9.36
CA PHE A 111 1.81 18.51 8.22
C PHE A 111 0.99 19.79 7.99
N ARG A 112 -0.35 19.69 8.12
CA ARG A 112 -1.23 20.87 8.03
C ARG A 112 -0.95 21.90 9.12
N ARG A 113 -0.76 21.47 10.37
CA ARG A 113 -0.42 22.39 11.47
C ARG A 113 0.89 23.14 11.24
N ARG A 114 1.88 22.49 10.63
CA ARG A 114 3.16 23.12 10.30
C ARG A 114 3.00 24.17 9.20
N LEU A 115 2.24 23.87 8.15
CA LEU A 115 1.93 24.85 7.11
C LEU A 115 1.22 26.09 7.69
N GLU A 116 0.20 25.89 8.53
CA GLU A 116 -0.53 26.99 9.19
C GLU A 116 0.36 27.81 10.15
N GLY A 117 1.39 27.21 10.73
CA GLY A 117 2.37 27.90 11.57
C GLY A 117 3.35 28.74 10.77
N ASP A 118 3.89 28.21 9.67
CA ASP A 118 4.80 28.93 8.78
C ASP A 118 4.12 30.15 8.13
N ASP A 119 2.82 30.07 7.82
CA ASP A 119 2.04 31.20 7.29
C ASP A 119 1.89 32.33 8.33
N ALA A 120 1.71 31.99 9.61
CA ALA A 120 1.56 32.97 10.70
C ALA A 120 2.85 33.73 11.02
N ASP A 121 4.01 33.08 10.82
CA ASP A 121 5.32 33.71 11.02
C ASP A 121 5.70 34.67 9.86
N PHE A 122 5.04 34.59 8.70
CA PHE A 122 5.29 35.47 7.56
C PHE A 122 4.47 36.78 7.62
N GLU A 123 3.36 36.80 8.36
CA GLU A 123 2.49 37.98 8.56
C GLU A 123 2.88 38.84 9.78
N ALA A 124 3.80 38.38 10.64
CA ALA A 124 4.28 39.06 11.85
C ALA A 124 5.56 39.88 11.61
#